data_AF-A0A536J6S9-F1
#
_entry.id   AF-A0A536J6S9-F1
#
_cell.length_a   1.000
_cell.length_b   1.000
_cell.length_c   1.000
_cell.angle_alpha   90.00
_cell.angle_beta   90.00
_cell.angle_gamma   90.00
#
_symmetry.space_group_name_H-M   'P 1'
#
loop_
_entity.id
_entity.type
_entity.pdbx_description
1 polymer ?
#
loop_
_entity_poly.entity_id
_entity_poly.type
_entity_poly.pdbx_seq_one_letter_code
_entity_poly.pdbx_strand_id
1 'polypeptide(L)'
;MNRQAKAFVAALAAMALLGQAVAASGVVVVTPNHMDGWTVDAIGTGNVTFVTGPGTPPVGKGSAQLTIGANGDDHASLRNRLYSGTKLTDLTALSYSTYVHSTPAVPGPNHCDPLTAFGGEQAVYVLLNIDNDNDGIADDFIFFEPTYTAPFSCDTWNSWDTLAPTSKWWSASDPVFAPPGAPLAAYELAHPNATIVNSSTGQGGVRLSSGEGAPSWNNFIGNTDALTIGVAGKGTTTYDFEPAGVCRKGDGDGDFDDKDGHKHRAHMHKNSCEDGNGDVEEDDRDSGKHFQSSSVSSATFTSDVGSNTLTMIGTGLDDGVPVGFTMVAVDYGGLTPSVFTLTLTDGRTFTGALVNGILSIE
;
A
#
# COMPACT_ATOMS: atom_id res chain seq x y z
N MET A 1 18.45 -1.58 77.36
CA MET A 1 18.33 -0.26 76.70
C MET A 1 18.80 -0.39 75.26
N ASN A 2 18.00 0.10 74.32
CA ASN A 2 18.24 0.29 72.87
C ASN A 2 18.36 -0.99 72.02
N ARG A 3 17.25 -1.55 71.51
CA ARG A 3 16.57 -1.19 70.23
C ARG A 3 17.54 -0.90 69.09
N GLN A 4 17.64 -1.81 68.12
CA GLN A 4 17.50 -1.51 66.68
C GLN A 4 17.11 -2.78 65.91
N ALA A 5 15.86 -2.79 65.42
CA ALA A 5 15.36 -3.77 64.47
C ALA A 5 15.88 -3.41 63.09
N LYS A 6 16.58 -4.34 62.42
CA LYS A 6 16.92 -4.21 61.00
C LYS A 6 15.80 -4.85 60.19
N ALA A 7 14.89 -4.03 59.69
CA ALA A 7 13.92 -4.44 58.69
C ALA A 7 14.65 -4.60 57.35
N PHE A 8 14.66 -5.82 56.80
CA PHE A 8 15.00 -6.06 55.41
C PHE A 8 13.80 -5.64 54.56
N VAL A 9 13.92 -4.52 53.85
CA VAL A 9 13.00 -4.16 52.77
C VAL A 9 13.54 -4.81 51.50
N ALA A 10 12.88 -5.87 51.03
CA ALA A 10 13.12 -6.41 49.71
C ALA A 10 12.55 -5.44 48.68
N ALA A 11 13.41 -4.78 47.91
CA ALA A 11 12.99 -3.98 46.76
C ALA A 11 12.60 -4.94 45.63
N LEU A 12 11.31 -5.06 45.36
CA LEU A 12 10.79 -5.74 44.18
C LEU A 12 11.05 -4.81 42.98
N ALA A 13 12.09 -5.10 42.19
CA ALA A 13 12.29 -4.46 40.91
C ALA A 13 11.24 -5.01 39.93
N ALA A 14 10.11 -4.29 39.78
CA ALA A 14 9.20 -4.51 38.67
C ALA A 14 9.90 -4.06 37.39
N MET A 15 10.56 -5.00 36.72
CA MET A 15 11.09 -4.78 35.37
C MET A 15 9.88 -4.73 34.44
N ALA A 16 9.39 -3.52 34.17
CA ALA A 16 8.41 -3.31 33.11
C ALA A 16 9.07 -3.71 31.79
N LEU A 17 8.77 -4.92 31.30
CA LEU A 17 8.95 -5.22 29.89
C LEU A 17 7.98 -4.30 29.14
N LEU A 18 8.49 -3.15 28.71
CA LEU A 18 7.89 -2.39 27.62
C LEU A 18 7.91 -3.34 26.42
N GLY A 19 6.78 -3.98 26.16
CA GLY A 19 6.56 -4.64 24.87
C GLY A 19 6.75 -3.58 23.81
N GLN A 20 7.84 -3.67 23.06
CA GLN A 20 8.00 -2.87 21.86
C GLN A 20 6.89 -3.36 20.92
N ALA A 21 5.91 -2.51 20.66
CA ALA A 21 4.99 -2.73 19.57
C ALA A 21 5.84 -2.86 18.31
N VAL A 22 5.89 -4.06 17.73
CA VAL A 22 6.50 -4.26 16.43
C VAL A 22 5.69 -3.41 15.47
N ALA A 23 6.32 -2.40 14.89
CA ALA A 23 5.64 -1.55 13.94
C ALA A 23 5.17 -2.40 12.75
N ALA A 24 3.91 -2.27 12.37
CA ALA A 24 3.34 -3.06 11.29
C ALA A 24 4.07 -2.73 9.98
N SER A 25 4.56 -3.77 9.30
CA SER A 25 5.06 -3.68 7.94
C SER A 25 4.04 -4.35 7.04
N GLY A 26 3.59 -3.67 5.98
CA GLY A 26 2.51 -4.20 5.15
C GLY A 26 2.49 -3.62 3.74
N VAL A 27 1.93 -4.40 2.83
CA VAL A 27 1.58 -3.95 1.48
C VAL A 27 0.13 -3.44 1.51
N VAL A 28 -0.08 -2.23 1.00
CA VAL A 28 -1.40 -1.62 0.82
C VAL A 28 -1.69 -1.54 -0.67
N VAL A 29 -2.73 -2.26 -1.09
CA VAL A 29 -3.17 -2.27 -2.49
C VAL A 29 -4.06 -1.05 -2.74
N VAL A 30 -3.59 -0.16 -3.60
CA VAL A 30 -4.27 1.08 -3.97
C VAL A 30 -4.91 0.89 -5.32
N THR A 31 -6.23 1.09 -5.40
CA THR A 31 -7.01 1.01 -6.64
C THR A 31 -7.84 2.27 -6.83
N PRO A 32 -8.39 2.53 -8.04
CA PRO A 32 -9.34 3.62 -8.24
C PRO A 32 -10.54 3.61 -7.28
N ASN A 33 -10.93 2.44 -6.77
CA ASN A 33 -12.06 2.26 -5.85
C ASN A 33 -11.64 2.28 -4.38
N HIS A 34 -10.35 2.14 -4.09
CA HIS A 34 -9.79 2.11 -2.74
C HIS A 34 -8.44 2.85 -2.74
N MET A 35 -8.51 4.16 -2.49
CA MET A 35 -7.38 5.05 -2.74
C MET A 35 -6.45 5.23 -1.53
N ASP A 36 -6.73 4.68 -0.34
CA ASP A 36 -5.79 4.66 0.80
C ASP A 36 -5.06 5.98 1.13
N GLY A 37 -5.79 7.09 1.06
CA GLY A 37 -5.24 8.42 1.31
C GLY A 37 -4.53 9.07 0.12
N TRP A 38 -4.49 8.41 -1.03
CA TRP A 38 -4.09 8.96 -2.31
C TRP A 38 -5.21 9.80 -2.94
N THR A 39 -4.81 10.83 -3.67
CA THR A 39 -5.68 11.61 -4.55
C THR A 39 -4.96 11.87 -5.86
N VAL A 40 -5.72 11.97 -6.95
CA VAL A 40 -5.21 12.35 -8.26
C VAL A 40 -5.30 13.88 -8.39
N ASP A 41 -4.20 14.49 -8.82
CA ASP A 41 -4.09 15.91 -9.14
C ASP A 41 -3.50 16.03 -10.54
N ALA A 42 -4.30 16.47 -11.50
CA ALA A 42 -3.89 16.55 -12.90
C ALA A 42 -4.45 17.80 -13.56
N ILE A 43 -3.62 18.46 -14.38
CA ILE A 43 -3.93 19.71 -15.06
C ILE A 43 -3.65 19.55 -16.56
N GLY A 44 -4.52 20.12 -17.39
CA GLY A 44 -4.35 20.13 -18.84
C GLY A 44 -4.39 18.73 -19.45
N THR A 45 -3.31 18.37 -20.14
CA THR A 45 -3.08 17.03 -20.75
C THR A 45 -2.45 16.03 -19.79
N GLY A 46 -2.10 16.45 -18.57
CA GLY A 46 -1.67 15.55 -17.52
C GLY A 46 -2.79 14.57 -17.16
N ASN A 47 -2.44 13.31 -16.95
CA ASN A 47 -3.40 12.28 -16.54
C ASN A 47 -2.74 11.21 -15.66
N VAL A 48 -3.52 10.66 -14.75
CA VAL A 48 -3.14 9.53 -13.89
C VAL A 48 -4.18 8.43 -14.03
N THR A 49 -3.75 7.22 -14.36
CA THR A 49 -4.62 6.02 -14.42
C THR A 49 -3.97 4.85 -13.72
N PHE A 50 -4.79 3.91 -13.26
CA PHE A 50 -4.31 2.65 -12.70
C PHE A 50 -4.55 1.56 -13.73
N VAL A 51 -3.49 0.85 -14.13
CA VAL A 51 -3.49 -0.06 -15.27
C VAL A 51 -2.81 -1.38 -14.91
N THR A 52 -3.06 -2.45 -15.67
CA THR A 52 -2.14 -3.61 -15.66
C THR A 52 -0.74 -3.09 -15.98
N GLY A 53 0.22 -3.35 -15.10
CA GLY A 53 1.54 -2.75 -15.22
C GLY A 53 2.34 -3.36 -16.37
N PRO A 54 3.21 -2.58 -17.01
CA PRO A 54 4.03 -3.07 -18.12
C PRO A 54 5.05 -4.12 -17.63
N GLY A 55 5.35 -5.09 -18.50
CA GLY A 55 6.27 -6.19 -18.17
C GLY A 55 5.80 -6.99 -16.96
N THR A 56 6.66 -7.10 -15.95
CA THR A 56 6.33 -7.67 -14.64
C THR A 56 6.51 -6.59 -13.58
N PRO A 57 5.43 -6.05 -13.02
CA PRO A 57 5.50 -5.05 -11.97
C PRO A 57 6.30 -5.51 -10.74
N PRO A 58 6.97 -4.59 -10.02
CA PRO A 58 7.75 -4.91 -8.83
C PRO A 58 6.91 -5.51 -7.70
N VAL A 59 5.67 -5.05 -7.52
CA VAL A 59 4.67 -5.64 -6.62
C VAL A 59 3.37 -5.84 -7.42
N GLY A 60 2.57 -6.83 -7.05
CA GLY A 60 1.28 -7.05 -7.67
C GLY A 60 1.32 -7.36 -9.17
N LYS A 61 0.34 -6.83 -9.91
CA LYS A 61 0.12 -6.98 -11.36
C LYS A 61 -0.10 -5.62 -12.05
N GLY A 62 -0.23 -4.55 -11.29
CA GLY A 62 -0.63 -3.24 -11.73
C GLY A 62 0.50 -2.21 -11.72
N SER A 63 0.14 -0.98 -12.04
CA SER A 63 0.90 0.22 -11.68
C SER A 63 0.04 1.46 -11.86
N ALA A 64 0.48 2.59 -11.31
CA ALA A 64 -0.03 3.89 -11.69
C ALA A 64 0.70 4.38 -12.95
N GLN A 65 -0.04 4.71 -14.01
CA GLN A 65 0.47 5.35 -15.22
C GLN A 65 0.24 6.86 -15.14
N LEU A 66 1.29 7.63 -15.38
CA LEU A 66 1.27 9.08 -15.48
C LEU A 66 1.67 9.48 -16.91
N THR A 67 0.86 10.34 -17.54
CA THR A 67 1.10 10.82 -18.90
C THR A 67 1.07 12.32 -18.99
N ILE A 68 1.92 12.90 -19.83
CA ILE A 68 1.94 14.32 -20.18
C ILE A 68 1.82 14.44 -21.70
N GLY A 69 0.98 15.36 -22.17
CA GLY A 69 0.80 15.60 -23.60
C GLY A 69 1.93 16.39 -24.25
N ALA A 70 1.67 16.88 -25.45
CA ALA A 70 2.70 17.48 -26.30
C ALA A 70 3.29 18.80 -25.78
N ASN A 71 2.64 19.47 -24.82
CA ASN A 71 3.14 20.74 -24.28
C ASN A 71 4.20 20.57 -23.20
N GLY A 72 4.27 19.43 -22.49
CA GLY A 72 5.26 19.16 -21.43
C GLY A 72 5.14 20.00 -20.15
N ASP A 73 4.47 21.15 -20.21
CA ASP A 73 4.26 22.08 -19.08
C ASP A 73 3.05 21.71 -18.21
N ASP A 74 2.24 20.74 -18.63
CA ASP A 74 1.14 20.21 -17.82
C ASP A 74 1.65 19.32 -16.68
N HIS A 75 0.73 18.88 -15.81
CA HIS A 75 1.05 18.18 -14.55
C HIS A 75 0.13 16.98 -14.37
N ALA A 76 0.70 15.82 -14.03
CA ALA A 76 -0.01 14.69 -13.45
C ALA A 76 0.66 14.24 -12.13
N SER A 77 -0.13 14.02 -11.09
CA SER A 77 0.38 13.60 -9.78
C SER A 77 -0.58 12.73 -8.99
N LEU A 78 -0.01 11.73 -8.32
CA LEU A 78 -0.62 11.01 -7.21
C LEU A 78 -0.10 11.60 -5.90
N ARG A 79 -1.01 11.95 -5.00
CA ARG A 79 -0.68 12.67 -3.76
C ARG A 79 -1.23 11.96 -2.54
N ASN A 80 -0.36 11.60 -1.60
CA ASN A 80 -0.74 10.93 -0.36
C ASN A 80 -0.84 11.91 0.82
N ARG A 81 -1.97 11.86 1.53
CA ARG A 81 -2.30 12.77 2.64
C ARG A 81 -1.96 12.26 4.04
N LEU A 82 -1.50 11.02 4.17
CA LEU A 82 -1.34 10.33 5.47
C LEU A 82 -0.04 10.67 6.21
N TYR A 83 0.91 11.32 5.53
CA TYR A 83 2.25 11.59 6.08
C TYR A 83 2.44 13.02 6.61
N SER A 84 1.39 13.85 6.63
CA SER A 84 1.47 15.20 7.19
C SER A 84 1.94 15.18 8.66
N GLY A 85 2.85 16.09 9.01
CA GLY A 85 3.50 16.17 10.32
C GLY A 85 4.64 15.16 10.54
N THR A 86 5.00 14.36 9.54
CA THR A 86 6.14 13.44 9.63
C THR A 86 7.43 14.24 9.45
N LYS A 87 8.34 14.19 10.43
CA LYS A 87 9.68 14.79 10.27
C LYS A 87 10.47 14.03 9.21
N LEU A 88 11.25 14.74 8.41
CA LEU A 88 12.12 14.09 7.43
C LEU A 88 13.10 13.11 8.09
N THR A 89 13.70 13.51 9.22
CA THR A 89 14.61 12.65 10.01
C THR A 89 13.96 11.40 10.59
N ASP A 90 12.63 11.30 10.60
CA ASP A 90 11.91 10.10 11.03
C ASP A 90 11.65 9.13 9.87
N LEU A 91 11.97 9.50 8.63
CA LEU A 91 11.90 8.59 7.49
C LEU A 91 12.96 7.50 7.63
N THR A 92 12.52 6.26 7.60
CA THR A 92 13.37 5.06 7.70
C THR A 92 13.42 4.26 6.40
N ALA A 93 12.49 4.52 5.49
CA ALA A 93 12.51 4.07 4.10
C ALA A 93 11.78 5.09 3.23
N LEU A 94 12.30 5.36 2.03
CA LEU A 94 11.58 6.06 0.98
C LEU A 94 12.14 5.57 -0.37
N SER A 95 11.44 4.62 -0.97
CA SER A 95 11.87 3.99 -2.22
C SER A 95 10.69 3.70 -3.13
N TYR A 96 10.90 3.64 -4.43
CA TYR A 96 9.83 3.34 -5.39
C TYR A 96 10.43 2.82 -6.70
N SER A 97 9.58 2.36 -7.60
CA SER A 97 10.01 1.94 -8.94
C SER A 97 9.28 2.72 -10.03
N THR A 98 9.96 2.87 -11.15
CA THR A 98 9.46 3.53 -12.36
C THR A 98 9.72 2.70 -13.59
N TYR A 99 8.79 2.74 -14.54
CA TYR A 99 8.95 2.22 -15.88
C TYR A 99 8.67 3.35 -16.86
N VAL A 100 9.62 3.67 -17.74
CA VAL A 100 9.44 4.71 -18.76
C VAL A 100 9.27 4.02 -20.10
N HIS A 101 8.19 4.34 -20.82
CA HIS A 101 7.94 3.76 -22.13
C HIS A 101 8.85 4.43 -23.15
N SER A 102 9.51 3.64 -24.00
CA SER A 102 10.10 4.23 -25.20
C SER A 102 8.97 4.74 -26.09
N THR A 103 8.98 6.03 -26.43
CA THR A 103 7.95 6.59 -27.30
C THR A 103 8.22 6.16 -28.75
N PRO A 104 7.26 5.53 -29.46
CA PRO A 104 7.43 5.28 -30.88
C PRO A 104 7.29 6.61 -31.63
N ALA A 105 8.43 7.19 -32.05
CA ALA A 105 8.58 8.21 -33.10
C ALA A 105 7.46 9.28 -33.20
N VAL A 106 7.03 9.86 -32.07
CA VAL A 106 6.37 11.19 -32.07
C VAL A 106 7.49 12.24 -32.02
N PRO A 107 7.39 13.37 -32.73
CA PRO A 107 8.34 14.47 -32.53
C PRO A 107 8.35 14.90 -31.05
N GLY A 108 9.44 14.62 -30.35
CA GLY A 108 9.60 14.84 -28.90
C GLY A 108 10.89 14.21 -28.36
N PRO A 109 11.26 14.47 -27.10
CA PRO A 109 12.44 13.88 -26.49
C PRO A 109 12.27 12.37 -26.26
N ASN A 110 13.39 11.65 -26.35
CA ASN A 110 13.48 10.30 -25.82
C ASN A 110 13.78 10.41 -24.31
N HIS A 111 12.81 10.04 -23.47
CA HIS A 111 12.88 10.20 -22.02
C HIS A 111 13.87 9.23 -21.32
N CYS A 112 14.57 8.38 -22.07
CA CYS A 112 15.65 7.52 -21.55
C CYS A 112 16.98 7.75 -22.28
N ASP A 113 17.11 8.81 -23.07
CA ASP A 113 18.37 9.17 -23.69
C ASP A 113 19.13 10.16 -22.81
N PRO A 114 20.30 9.78 -22.25
CA PRO A 114 21.16 10.71 -21.55
C PRO A 114 21.68 11.73 -22.56
N LEU A 115 21.07 12.92 -22.54
CA LEU A 115 21.59 14.16 -23.15
C LEU A 115 21.26 14.39 -24.64
N THR A 116 19.99 14.65 -24.96
CA THR A 116 19.63 15.34 -26.22
C THR A 116 19.25 16.81 -25.99
N ALA A 117 19.23 17.61 -27.07
CA ALA A 117 18.89 19.04 -27.07
C ALA A 117 17.45 19.36 -26.61
N PHE A 118 16.63 18.35 -26.28
CA PHE A 118 15.21 18.47 -25.97
C PHE A 118 14.83 18.03 -24.55
N GLY A 119 15.81 17.86 -23.65
CA GLY A 119 15.57 17.41 -22.28
C GLY A 119 16.16 16.04 -22.04
N GLY A 120 16.89 15.90 -20.93
CA GLY A 120 17.52 14.63 -20.54
C GLY A 120 16.49 13.58 -20.12
N GLU A 121 17.00 12.47 -19.60
CA GLU A 121 16.18 11.38 -19.09
C GLU A 121 15.09 11.90 -18.11
N GLN A 122 13.84 11.48 -18.28
CA GLN A 122 12.71 11.82 -17.40
C GLN A 122 12.01 10.55 -16.94
N ALA A 123 11.66 10.51 -15.66
CA ALA A 123 10.87 9.46 -15.05
C ALA A 123 10.00 10.09 -13.96
N VAL A 124 8.94 9.40 -13.55
CA VAL A 124 8.10 9.85 -12.43
C VAL A 124 8.99 10.19 -11.24
N TYR A 125 8.86 11.40 -10.71
CA TYR A 125 9.68 11.93 -9.62
C TYR A 125 8.90 11.96 -8.31
N VAL A 126 9.61 11.98 -7.19
CA VAL A 126 8.99 12.19 -5.86
C VAL A 126 9.10 13.67 -5.50
N LEU A 127 8.00 14.25 -5.03
CA LEU A 127 7.96 15.61 -4.50
C LEU A 127 7.42 15.57 -3.07
N LEU A 128 8.12 16.23 -2.14
CA LEU A 128 7.67 16.43 -0.77
C LEU A 128 7.39 17.92 -0.50
N ASN A 129 6.22 18.19 0.08
CA ASN A 129 5.87 19.51 0.59
C ASN A 129 6.45 19.64 1.99
N ILE A 130 7.26 20.67 2.21
CA ILE A 130 8.00 20.84 3.46
C ILE A 130 7.50 22.06 4.21
N ASP A 131 7.20 21.86 5.48
CA ASP A 131 6.99 22.88 6.50
C ASP A 131 8.24 22.90 7.39
N ASN A 132 8.99 24.00 7.36
CA ASN A 132 10.27 24.17 8.06
C ASN A 132 10.09 24.89 9.41
N ASP A 133 9.00 25.63 9.61
CA ASP A 133 8.75 26.43 10.82
C ASP A 133 7.56 25.95 11.68
N ASN A 134 6.89 24.90 11.22
CA ASN A 134 5.81 24.16 11.86
C ASN A 134 4.51 24.97 12.00
N ASP A 135 4.24 25.89 11.07
CA ASP A 135 2.98 26.67 11.01
C ASP A 135 1.84 25.96 10.26
N GLY A 136 2.11 24.80 9.66
CA GLY A 136 1.16 24.01 8.88
C GLY A 136 1.01 24.45 7.42
N ILE A 137 1.90 25.31 6.93
CA ILE A 137 1.96 25.79 5.54
C ILE A 137 3.25 25.25 4.90
N ALA A 138 3.19 24.96 3.60
CA ALA A 138 4.39 24.56 2.86
C ALA A 138 5.30 25.78 2.65
N ASP A 139 6.50 25.73 3.21
CA ASP A 139 7.59 26.68 3.01
C ASP A 139 8.43 26.34 1.77
N ASP A 140 8.54 25.05 1.48
CA ASP A 140 9.38 24.55 0.39
C ASP A 140 8.77 23.32 -0.30
N PHE A 141 9.25 23.07 -1.50
CA PHE A 141 9.03 21.83 -2.22
C PHE A 141 10.40 21.24 -2.55
N ILE A 142 10.61 19.99 -2.14
CA ILE A 142 11.83 19.26 -2.47
C ILE A 142 11.51 18.08 -3.39
N PHE A 143 12.43 17.82 -4.31
CA PHE A 143 12.21 16.94 -5.46
C PHE A 143 13.34 15.93 -5.55
N PHE A 144 12.98 14.65 -5.63
CA PHE A 144 13.87 13.59 -6.08
C PHE A 144 13.56 13.29 -7.53
N GLU A 145 14.47 13.66 -8.43
CA GLU A 145 14.39 13.29 -9.85
C GLU A 145 15.39 12.17 -10.16
N PRO A 146 14.90 11.01 -10.67
CA PRO A 146 15.76 9.88 -11.03
C PRO A 146 16.99 10.23 -11.89
N THR A 147 16.81 11.11 -12.87
CA THR A 147 17.85 11.57 -13.82
C THR A 147 19.09 12.15 -13.15
N TYR A 148 18.95 12.74 -11.96
CA TYR A 148 20.08 13.29 -11.22
C TYR A 148 20.85 12.26 -10.39
N THR A 149 20.25 11.08 -10.17
CA THR A 149 20.78 10.03 -9.31
C THR A 149 21.56 8.97 -10.09
N ALA A 150 20.96 8.38 -11.13
CA ALA A 150 21.60 7.36 -11.95
C ALA A 150 20.93 7.25 -13.32
N PRO A 151 21.67 6.83 -14.36
CA PRO A 151 21.07 6.54 -15.66
C PRO A 151 20.09 5.37 -15.57
N PHE A 152 19.03 5.40 -16.39
CA PHE A 152 18.05 4.31 -16.46
C PHE A 152 17.70 3.94 -17.91
N SER A 153 17.08 2.78 -18.08
CA SER A 153 16.64 2.30 -19.40
C SER A 153 15.12 2.37 -19.53
N CYS A 154 14.66 2.69 -20.73
CA CYS A 154 13.26 2.54 -21.10
C CYS A 154 12.88 1.07 -21.16
N ASP A 155 11.57 0.84 -21.10
CA ASP A 155 10.93 -0.46 -21.22
C ASP A 155 11.39 -1.52 -20.21
N THR A 156 11.85 -1.04 -19.05
CA THR A 156 12.20 -1.86 -17.90
C THR A 156 11.90 -1.13 -16.61
N TRP A 157 11.65 -1.90 -15.54
CA TRP A 157 11.46 -1.34 -14.22
C TRP A 157 12.80 -0.96 -13.61
N ASN A 158 12.92 0.31 -13.21
CA ASN A 158 14.07 0.85 -12.50
C ASN A 158 13.62 1.20 -11.07
N SER A 159 14.46 0.90 -10.08
CA SER A 159 14.13 1.11 -8.66
C SER A 159 15.04 2.15 -8.03
N TRP A 160 14.45 2.96 -7.15
CA TRP A 160 15.08 4.13 -6.55
C TRP A 160 14.98 4.05 -5.03
N ASP A 161 16.12 4.03 -4.33
CA ASP A 161 16.17 4.32 -2.90
C ASP A 161 16.52 5.80 -2.72
N THR A 162 15.51 6.61 -2.41
CA THR A 162 15.67 8.07 -2.36
C THR A 162 16.40 8.55 -1.10
N LEU A 163 16.57 7.68 -0.10
CA LEU A 163 17.35 7.96 1.12
C LEU A 163 18.82 7.59 0.97
N ALA A 164 19.19 6.88 -0.10
CA ALA A 164 20.57 6.47 -0.35
C ALA A 164 21.51 7.70 -0.39
N PRO A 165 22.76 7.58 0.07
CA PRO A 165 23.72 8.69 0.09
C PRO A 165 24.13 9.18 -1.31
N THR A 166 23.76 8.45 -2.37
CA THR A 166 23.97 8.82 -3.78
C THR A 166 22.77 9.53 -4.40
N SER A 167 21.60 9.46 -3.76
CA SER A 167 20.37 10.10 -4.22
C SER A 167 20.47 11.60 -4.10
N LYS A 168 19.82 12.33 -5.01
CA LYS A 168 19.85 13.79 -5.00
C LYS A 168 18.45 14.38 -4.93
N TRP A 169 18.27 15.21 -3.92
CA TRP A 169 17.10 16.03 -3.68
C TRP A 169 17.45 17.48 -3.94
N TRP A 170 16.66 18.15 -4.78
CA TRP A 170 16.79 19.58 -4.99
C TRP A 170 15.61 20.34 -4.36
N SER A 171 15.84 21.59 -3.98
CA SER A 171 14.86 22.47 -3.33
C SER A 171 14.44 23.59 -4.26
N ALA A 172 13.14 23.91 -4.28
CA ALA A 172 12.63 25.07 -5.00
C ALA A 172 13.00 26.41 -4.33
N SER A 173 13.27 26.39 -3.02
CA SER A 173 13.40 27.62 -2.21
C SER A 173 14.81 27.84 -1.66
N ASP A 174 15.58 26.77 -1.45
CA ASP A 174 16.95 26.83 -0.92
C ASP A 174 17.99 26.69 -2.06
N PRO A 175 18.69 27.78 -2.43
CA PRO A 175 19.67 27.76 -3.52
C PRO A 175 20.91 26.90 -3.21
N VAL A 176 21.15 26.52 -1.96
CA VAL A 176 22.21 25.56 -1.61
C VAL A 176 21.91 24.17 -2.19
N PHE A 177 20.63 23.84 -2.34
CA PHE A 177 20.13 22.59 -2.90
C PHE A 177 19.55 22.77 -4.30
N ALA A 178 20.02 23.74 -5.09
CA ALA A 178 19.64 23.86 -6.49
C ALA A 178 20.00 22.58 -7.29
N PRO A 179 19.31 22.28 -8.41
CA PRO A 179 19.64 21.13 -9.25
C PRO A 179 21.14 21.04 -9.58
N PRO A 180 21.76 19.85 -9.48
CA PRO A 180 21.12 18.53 -9.37
C PRO A 180 20.75 18.11 -7.93
N GLY A 181 20.96 18.96 -6.91
CA GLY A 181 20.63 18.66 -5.52
C GLY A 181 21.73 17.93 -4.74
N ALA A 182 21.37 17.48 -3.53
CA ALA A 182 22.24 16.75 -2.60
C ALA A 182 21.46 15.63 -1.88
N PRO A 183 22.10 14.70 -1.16
CA PRO A 183 21.39 13.67 -0.40
C PRO A 183 20.38 14.27 0.60
N LEU A 184 19.26 13.57 0.84
CA LEU A 184 18.22 14.06 1.75
C LEU A 184 18.78 14.36 3.15
N ALA A 185 19.71 13.54 3.63
CA ALA A 185 20.39 13.74 4.90
C ALA A 185 21.13 15.10 5.00
N ALA A 186 21.60 15.65 3.88
CA ALA A 186 22.21 16.99 3.86
C ALA A 186 21.14 18.08 4.02
N TYR A 187 19.98 17.91 3.38
CA TYR A 187 18.83 18.80 3.56
C TYR A 187 18.30 18.74 5.00
N GLU A 188 18.16 17.55 5.57
CA GLU A 188 17.76 17.33 6.98
C GLU A 188 18.71 18.01 7.97
N LEU A 189 20.02 18.01 7.69
CA LEU A 189 21.00 18.70 8.53
C LEU A 189 20.85 20.23 8.47
N ALA A 190 20.52 20.78 7.30
CA ALA A 190 20.28 22.21 7.11
C ALA A 190 18.91 22.63 7.68
N HIS A 191 17.92 21.75 7.62
CA HIS A 191 16.53 21.98 7.99
C HIS A 191 16.05 20.94 9.03
N PRO A 192 16.58 20.95 10.27
CA PRO A 192 16.37 19.88 11.25
C PRO A 192 14.93 19.78 11.79
N ASN A 193 14.09 20.77 11.53
CA ASN A 193 12.67 20.78 11.90
C ASN A 193 11.74 20.47 10.73
N ALA A 194 12.28 20.23 9.52
CA ALA A 194 11.49 19.98 8.33
C ALA A 194 10.51 18.82 8.53
N THR A 195 9.23 19.10 8.29
CA THR A 195 8.16 18.11 8.30
C THR A 195 7.44 18.09 6.96
N ILE A 196 6.92 16.92 6.59
CA ILE A 196 6.02 16.79 5.45
C ILE A 196 4.69 17.47 5.81
N VAL A 197 4.14 18.29 4.92
CA VAL A 197 2.85 18.97 5.12
C VAL A 197 1.90 18.78 3.95
N ASN A 198 0.61 18.58 4.20
CA ASN A 198 -0.36 18.56 3.11
C ASN A 198 -0.51 19.97 2.50
N SER A 199 -0.94 20.07 1.23
CA SER A 199 -1.33 21.39 0.70
C SER A 199 -2.44 22.02 1.55
N SER A 200 -2.61 23.34 1.44
CA SER A 200 -3.70 24.07 2.10
C SER A 200 -5.10 23.55 1.71
N THR A 201 -5.22 22.90 0.55
CA THR A 201 -6.42 22.21 0.06
C THR A 201 -6.57 20.78 0.56
N GLY A 202 -5.59 20.25 1.31
CA GLY A 202 -5.59 18.90 1.88
C GLY A 202 -5.20 17.77 0.91
N GLN A 203 -4.73 18.06 -0.30
CA GLN A 203 -4.49 17.06 -1.36
C GLN A 203 -3.29 16.12 -1.10
N GLY A 204 -2.41 16.44 -0.14
CA GLY A 204 -1.32 15.55 0.25
C GLY A 204 0.08 16.15 0.12
N GLY A 205 0.97 15.74 1.01
CA GLY A 205 2.35 16.24 1.10
C GLY A 205 3.41 15.33 0.48
N VAL A 206 3.10 14.06 0.23
CA VAL A 206 3.95 13.13 -0.53
C VAL A 206 3.37 12.98 -1.92
N ARG A 207 4.18 13.15 -2.95
CA ARG A 207 3.70 13.10 -4.34
C ARG A 207 4.57 12.23 -5.22
N LEU A 208 3.93 11.50 -6.14
CA LEU A 208 4.54 10.89 -7.31
C LEU A 208 4.05 11.68 -8.52
N SER A 209 4.94 12.32 -9.25
CA SER A 209 4.58 13.34 -10.24
C SER A 209 5.31 13.18 -11.57
N SER A 210 4.71 13.76 -12.62
CA SER A 210 5.31 13.94 -13.95
C SER A 210 4.90 15.31 -14.53
N GLY A 211 5.75 15.88 -15.38
CA GLY A 211 5.46 17.12 -16.11
C GLY A 211 6.14 18.36 -15.52
N GLU A 212 5.55 19.53 -15.80
CA GLU A 212 6.02 20.86 -15.37
C GLU A 212 7.43 21.25 -15.87
N GLY A 213 7.82 20.78 -17.06
CA GLY A 213 9.15 21.08 -17.60
C GLY A 213 9.31 20.83 -19.09
N ALA A 214 8.60 21.60 -19.92
CA ALA A 214 8.80 21.54 -21.37
C ALA A 214 10.22 22.01 -21.78
N PRO A 215 10.78 21.45 -22.87
CA PRO A 215 10.21 20.40 -23.71
C PRO A 215 10.45 18.98 -23.19
N SER A 216 11.18 18.82 -22.07
CA SER A 216 11.66 17.53 -21.56
C SER A 216 10.57 16.52 -21.25
N TRP A 217 9.36 16.99 -20.93
CA TRP A 217 8.20 16.15 -20.60
C TRP A 217 7.21 15.97 -21.75
N ASN A 218 7.51 16.49 -22.94
CA ASN A 218 6.59 16.44 -24.07
C ASN A 218 6.30 14.98 -24.45
N ASN A 219 5.02 14.60 -24.43
CA ASN A 219 4.55 13.24 -24.75
C ASN A 219 5.09 12.17 -23.80
N PHE A 220 5.35 12.51 -22.53
CA PHE A 220 5.80 11.56 -21.53
C PHE A 220 4.73 10.50 -21.24
N ILE A 221 5.17 9.24 -21.15
CA ILE A 221 4.38 8.12 -20.65
C ILE A 221 5.27 7.32 -19.72
N GLY A 222 4.92 7.30 -18.44
CA GLY A 222 5.64 6.54 -17.41
C GLY A 222 4.68 5.86 -16.46
N ASN A 223 5.16 4.80 -15.83
CA ASN A 223 4.46 4.06 -14.80
C ASN A 223 5.29 4.09 -13.51
N THR A 224 4.62 3.99 -12.37
CA THR A 224 5.24 3.89 -11.06
C THR A 224 4.53 2.85 -10.20
N ASP A 225 5.30 2.16 -9.37
CA ASP A 225 4.82 1.12 -8.46
C ASP A 225 5.75 0.94 -7.25
N ALA A 226 5.28 0.19 -6.25
CA ALA A 226 6.04 -0.25 -5.08
C ALA A 226 6.62 0.89 -4.23
N LEU A 227 5.89 2.01 -4.10
CA LEU A 227 6.32 3.11 -3.23
C LEU A 227 6.30 2.64 -1.78
N THR A 228 7.47 2.57 -1.17
CA THR A 228 7.67 2.17 0.22
C THR A 228 8.06 3.38 1.04
N ILE A 229 7.29 3.64 2.10
CA ILE A 229 7.56 4.70 3.06
C ILE A 229 7.62 4.08 4.45
N GLY A 230 8.78 4.22 5.09
CA GLY A 230 9.03 3.83 6.47
C GLY A 230 9.09 5.07 7.36
N VAL A 231 8.42 5.02 8.51
CA VAL A 231 8.47 6.10 9.51
C VAL A 231 8.79 5.51 10.87
N ALA A 232 9.79 6.06 11.54
CA ALA A 232 10.22 5.65 12.87
C ALA A 232 9.01 5.62 13.85
N GLY A 233 8.80 4.48 14.49
CA GLY A 233 7.67 4.28 15.42
C GLY A 233 6.30 4.11 14.78
N LYS A 234 6.15 4.22 13.45
CA LYS A 234 4.87 3.96 12.72
C LYS A 234 4.94 2.76 11.76
N GLY A 235 6.15 2.29 11.41
CA GLY A 235 6.35 1.11 10.57
C GLY A 235 6.61 1.46 9.12
N THR A 236 6.51 0.45 8.26
CA THR A 236 6.85 0.57 6.84
C THR A 236 5.68 0.10 5.98
N THR A 237 5.22 0.98 5.11
CA THR A 237 4.11 0.70 4.19
C THR A 237 4.62 0.70 2.76
N THR A 238 4.35 -0.37 2.02
CA THR A 238 4.56 -0.43 0.57
C THR A 238 3.20 -0.27 -0.12
N TYR A 239 3.04 0.75 -0.94
CA TYR A 239 1.87 0.96 -1.78
C TYR A 239 2.05 0.21 -3.11
N ASP A 240 1.11 -0.67 -3.40
CA ASP A 240 1.00 -1.47 -4.61
C ASP A 240 -0.15 -0.90 -5.46
N PHE A 241 0.17 -0.29 -6.60
CA PHE A 241 -0.83 0.42 -7.39
C PHE A 241 -1.48 -0.53 -8.40
N GLU A 242 -2.74 -0.88 -8.18
CA GLU A 242 -3.45 -1.85 -9.00
C GLU A 242 -4.56 -1.17 -9.83
N PRO A 243 -4.81 -1.63 -11.07
CA PRO A 243 -6.03 -1.24 -11.76
C PRO A 243 -7.24 -1.59 -10.89
N ALA A 244 -8.39 -1.00 -11.19
CA ALA A 244 -9.62 -1.49 -10.60
C ALA A 244 -9.74 -2.98 -10.96
N GLY A 245 -9.52 -3.86 -9.97
CA GLY A 245 -9.93 -5.24 -10.10
C GLY A 245 -11.42 -5.26 -10.41
N VAL A 246 -11.87 -6.24 -11.20
CA VAL A 246 -13.31 -6.53 -11.21
C VAL A 246 -13.69 -6.74 -9.75
N CYS A 247 -14.66 -5.98 -9.24
CA CYS A 247 -15.14 -6.17 -7.87
C CYS A 247 -15.55 -7.63 -7.73
N ARG A 248 -14.79 -8.35 -6.93
CA ARG A 248 -15.08 -9.72 -6.58
C ARG A 248 -15.94 -9.80 -5.35
N LYS A 249 -16.88 -10.73 -5.38
CA LYS A 249 -17.83 -10.95 -4.30
C LYS A 249 -17.86 -12.42 -3.96
N GLY A 250 -17.81 -12.73 -2.68
CA GLY A 250 -18.10 -14.06 -2.16
C GLY A 250 -19.31 -13.96 -1.25
N ASP A 251 -20.36 -14.72 -1.57
CA ASP A 251 -21.52 -14.89 -0.71
C ASP A 251 -21.78 -16.37 -0.48
N GLY A 252 -22.06 -16.74 0.76
CA GLY A 252 -22.49 -18.07 1.12
C GLY A 252 -23.45 -18.07 2.28
N ASP A 253 -24.52 -18.84 2.17
CA ASP A 253 -25.39 -19.26 3.28
C ASP A 253 -25.93 -20.64 2.92
N GLY A 254 -25.49 -21.65 3.64
CA GLY A 254 -25.82 -23.02 3.30
C GLY A 254 -25.57 -24.03 4.40
N ASP A 255 -26.16 -25.20 4.20
CA ASP A 255 -25.93 -26.40 4.96
C ASP A 255 -24.80 -27.21 4.30
N PHE A 256 -23.85 -27.66 5.11
CA PHE A 256 -22.66 -28.37 4.68
C PHE A 256 -22.50 -29.66 5.50
N ASP A 257 -22.14 -30.75 4.82
CA ASP A 257 -21.86 -32.03 5.47
C ASP A 257 -20.33 -32.24 5.51
N ASP A 258 -19.80 -32.59 6.67
CA ASP A 258 -18.40 -32.99 6.81
C ASP A 258 -18.18 -34.47 6.41
N LYS A 259 -16.92 -34.89 6.35
CA LYS A 259 -16.55 -36.29 6.01
C LYS A 259 -17.04 -37.34 7.01
N ASP A 260 -17.36 -36.92 8.24
CA ASP A 260 -17.82 -37.78 9.33
C ASP A 260 -19.36 -37.81 9.41
N GLY A 261 -20.04 -37.04 8.55
CA GLY A 261 -21.50 -36.95 8.45
C GLY A 261 -22.12 -35.90 9.38
N HIS A 262 -21.32 -35.03 9.99
CA HIS A 262 -21.81 -33.92 10.78
C HIS A 262 -22.36 -32.81 9.90
N LYS A 263 -23.37 -32.10 10.42
CA LYS A 263 -24.12 -31.07 9.74
C LYS A 263 -23.78 -29.69 10.27
N HIS A 264 -23.34 -28.84 9.38
CA HIS A 264 -22.94 -27.48 9.68
C HIS A 264 -23.81 -26.51 8.89
N ARG A 265 -24.08 -25.34 9.45
CA ARG A 265 -24.51 -24.18 8.65
C ARG A 265 -23.35 -23.21 8.60
N ALA A 266 -22.97 -22.76 7.42
CA ALA A 266 -21.94 -21.74 7.28
C ALA A 266 -22.49 -20.53 6.54
N HIS A 267 -22.08 -19.34 6.99
CA HIS A 267 -22.32 -18.08 6.34
C HIS A 267 -20.99 -17.39 6.05
N MET A 268 -20.90 -16.77 4.88
CA MET A 268 -19.82 -15.84 4.58
C MET A 268 -20.29 -14.73 3.65
N HIS A 269 -19.75 -13.55 3.85
CA HIS A 269 -19.91 -12.43 2.93
C HIS A 269 -18.59 -11.68 2.81
N LYS A 270 -18.23 -11.32 1.58
CA LYS A 270 -17.20 -10.32 1.31
C LYS A 270 -17.39 -9.69 -0.05
N ASN A 271 -17.35 -8.36 -0.10
CA ASN A 271 -17.16 -7.59 -1.33
C ASN A 271 -15.76 -6.96 -1.33
N SER A 272 -14.93 -7.23 -2.33
CA SER A 272 -13.57 -6.67 -2.45
C SER A 272 -13.54 -5.15 -2.68
N CYS A 273 -14.66 -4.55 -3.10
CA CYS A 273 -14.78 -3.11 -3.31
C CYS A 273 -15.43 -2.36 -2.13
N GLU A 274 -15.75 -3.06 -1.05
CA GLU A 274 -16.32 -2.44 0.15
C GLU A 274 -15.39 -2.64 1.35
N ASP A 275 -15.08 -1.53 2.02
CA ASP A 275 -14.24 -1.50 3.21
C ASP A 275 -15.01 -2.08 4.40
N GLY A 276 -14.42 -3.04 5.11
CA GLY A 276 -14.94 -3.51 6.40
C GLY A 276 -16.18 -4.42 6.37
N ASN A 277 -16.75 -4.74 5.21
CA ASN A 277 -17.96 -5.57 5.09
C ASN A 277 -17.66 -7.06 4.87
N GLY A 278 -16.86 -7.66 5.76
CA GLY A 278 -16.56 -9.09 5.71
C GLY A 278 -17.01 -9.79 6.97
N ASP A 279 -17.71 -10.92 6.83
CA ASP A 279 -18.11 -11.75 7.96
C ASP A 279 -18.08 -13.24 7.60
N VAL A 280 -17.86 -14.05 8.65
CA VAL A 280 -17.86 -15.51 8.60
C VAL A 280 -18.56 -16.01 9.86
N GLU A 281 -19.53 -16.88 9.66
CA GLU A 281 -20.23 -17.58 10.74
C GLU A 281 -20.29 -19.08 10.44
N GLU A 282 -20.23 -19.88 11.49
CA GLU A 282 -20.42 -21.33 11.38
C GLU A 282 -21.14 -21.87 12.62
N ASP A 283 -22.18 -22.67 12.36
CA ASP A 283 -22.95 -23.39 13.37
C ASP A 283 -22.78 -24.89 13.16
N ASP A 284 -22.15 -25.57 14.12
CA ASP A 284 -22.13 -27.03 14.19
C ASP A 284 -23.43 -27.51 14.86
N ARG A 285 -24.33 -28.10 14.08
CA ARG A 285 -25.65 -28.50 14.57
C ARG A 285 -25.63 -29.78 15.40
N ASP A 286 -24.54 -30.54 15.34
CA ASP A 286 -24.41 -31.79 16.09
C ASP A 286 -23.79 -31.56 17.47
N SER A 287 -22.73 -30.75 17.54
CA SER A 287 -22.09 -30.41 18.81
C SER A 287 -22.70 -29.18 19.49
N GLY A 288 -23.45 -28.34 18.75
CA GLY A 288 -24.05 -27.10 19.22
C GLY A 288 -23.05 -25.95 19.35
N LYS A 289 -21.84 -26.10 18.79
CA LYS A 289 -20.82 -25.06 18.78
C LYS A 289 -21.14 -23.98 17.75
N HIS A 290 -20.76 -22.75 18.06
CA HIS A 290 -20.95 -21.60 17.20
C HIS A 290 -19.67 -20.76 17.10
N PHE A 291 -19.29 -20.43 15.87
CA PHE A 291 -18.28 -19.44 15.58
C PHE A 291 -18.87 -18.22 14.87
N GLN A 292 -18.42 -17.04 15.28
CA GLN A 292 -18.71 -15.77 14.60
C GLN A 292 -17.46 -14.90 14.54
N SER A 293 -17.14 -14.38 13.34
CA SER A 293 -16.06 -13.43 13.16
C SER A 293 -16.35 -12.09 13.84
N SER A 294 -15.34 -11.49 14.46
CA SER A 294 -15.35 -10.13 15.01
C SER A 294 -14.61 -9.13 14.11
N SER A 295 -13.65 -9.61 13.32
CA SER A 295 -12.97 -8.79 12.31
C SER A 295 -12.40 -9.66 11.20
N VAL A 296 -12.41 -9.14 9.97
CA VAL A 296 -11.66 -9.70 8.83
C VAL A 296 -10.42 -8.84 8.62
N SER A 297 -9.24 -9.43 8.79
CA SER A 297 -7.95 -8.78 8.59
C SER A 297 -7.49 -8.82 7.13
N SER A 298 -7.84 -9.87 6.40
CA SER A 298 -7.55 -10.00 4.97
C SER A 298 -8.57 -10.88 4.27
N ALA A 299 -8.85 -10.56 3.00
CA ALA A 299 -9.62 -11.40 2.10
C ALA A 299 -8.92 -11.49 0.74
N THR A 300 -8.76 -12.71 0.21
CA THR A 300 -8.05 -12.96 -1.05
C THR A 300 -8.93 -13.80 -1.96
N PHE A 301 -9.15 -13.31 -3.19
CA PHE A 301 -9.89 -14.00 -4.22
C PHE A 301 -8.93 -14.58 -5.26
N THR A 302 -9.07 -15.86 -5.57
CA THR A 302 -8.29 -16.57 -6.60
C THR A 302 -9.24 -17.25 -7.59
N SER A 303 -8.87 -17.30 -8.87
CA SER A 303 -9.60 -18.05 -9.90
C SER A 303 -8.66 -19.04 -10.57
N ASP A 304 -9.10 -20.28 -10.69
CA ASP A 304 -8.46 -21.35 -11.44
C ASP A 304 -9.41 -21.88 -12.52
N VAL A 305 -8.92 -22.77 -13.39
CA VAL A 305 -9.76 -23.41 -14.39
C VAL A 305 -10.82 -24.28 -13.69
N GLY A 306 -12.05 -23.78 -13.66
CA GLY A 306 -13.21 -24.49 -13.10
C GLY A 306 -13.48 -24.24 -11.62
N SER A 307 -12.77 -23.30 -10.97
CA SER A 307 -13.08 -22.90 -9.60
C SER A 307 -12.69 -21.47 -9.25
N ASN A 308 -13.45 -20.85 -8.37
CA ASN A 308 -13.11 -19.61 -7.69
C ASN A 308 -12.92 -19.89 -6.19
N THR A 309 -11.95 -19.24 -5.56
CA THR A 309 -11.62 -19.42 -4.15
C THR A 309 -11.60 -18.08 -3.43
N LEU A 310 -12.21 -18.02 -2.24
CA LEU A 310 -12.13 -16.91 -1.31
C LEU A 310 -11.45 -17.41 -0.03
N THR A 311 -10.34 -16.80 0.35
CA THR A 311 -9.68 -17.01 1.64
C THR A 311 -9.86 -15.78 2.51
N MET A 312 -10.38 -15.95 3.73
CA MET A 312 -10.49 -14.87 4.71
C MET A 312 -9.75 -15.22 5.99
N ILE A 313 -9.05 -14.25 6.56
CA ILE A 313 -8.30 -14.40 7.82
C ILE A 313 -8.72 -13.28 8.75
N GLY A 314 -8.89 -13.59 10.04
CA GLY A 314 -9.28 -12.60 11.01
C GLY A 314 -9.37 -13.11 12.44
N THR A 315 -10.19 -12.45 13.25
CA THR A 315 -10.49 -12.84 14.63
C THR A 315 -11.98 -13.01 14.84
N GLY A 316 -12.37 -13.82 15.83
CA GLY A 316 -13.76 -14.09 16.16
C GLY A 316 -13.93 -14.72 17.52
N LEU A 317 -15.13 -15.19 17.80
CA LEU A 317 -15.49 -15.90 19.03
C LEU A 317 -15.94 -17.32 18.66
N ASP A 318 -15.35 -18.34 19.30
CA ASP A 318 -15.87 -19.73 19.31
C ASP A 318 -16.55 -19.96 20.66
N ASP A 319 -17.87 -20.08 20.68
CA ASP A 319 -18.69 -20.15 21.90
C ASP A 319 -18.36 -19.05 22.94
N GLY A 320 -18.04 -17.84 22.44
CA GLY A 320 -17.66 -16.69 23.25
C GLY A 320 -16.18 -16.62 23.64
N VAL A 321 -15.34 -17.57 23.23
CA VAL A 321 -13.89 -17.55 23.46
C VAL A 321 -13.18 -16.90 22.26
N PRO A 322 -12.34 -15.87 22.48
CA PRO A 322 -11.59 -15.25 21.39
C PRO A 322 -10.62 -16.21 20.69
N VAL A 323 -10.71 -16.26 19.37
CA VAL A 323 -9.85 -17.07 18.48
C VAL A 323 -9.46 -16.27 17.23
N GLY A 324 -8.34 -16.62 16.61
CA GLY A 324 -8.08 -16.30 15.21
C GLY A 324 -8.77 -17.32 14.31
N PHE A 325 -9.12 -16.93 13.08
CA PHE A 325 -9.69 -17.83 12.09
C PHE A 325 -9.03 -17.69 10.72
N THR A 326 -9.03 -18.80 9.99
CA THR A 326 -8.81 -18.86 8.54
C THR A 326 -9.99 -19.59 7.92
N MET A 327 -10.70 -18.93 7.01
CA MET A 327 -11.78 -19.50 6.21
C MET A 327 -11.32 -19.65 4.76
N VAL A 328 -11.61 -20.79 4.14
CA VAL A 328 -11.41 -21.04 2.70
C VAL A 328 -12.71 -21.56 2.11
N ALA A 329 -13.28 -20.80 1.18
CA ALA A 329 -14.45 -21.17 0.40
C ALA A 329 -14.04 -21.40 -1.06
N VAL A 330 -14.51 -22.51 -1.66
CA VAL A 330 -14.24 -22.86 -3.05
C VAL A 330 -15.57 -23.08 -3.77
N ASP A 331 -15.82 -22.26 -4.77
CA ASP A 331 -16.95 -22.35 -5.69
C ASP A 331 -16.51 -23.02 -7.00
N TYR A 332 -17.21 -24.07 -7.42
CA TYR A 332 -16.95 -24.79 -8.66
C TYR A 332 -17.92 -24.46 -9.80
N GLY A 333 -18.68 -23.35 -9.69
CA GLY A 333 -19.63 -22.91 -10.70
C GLY A 333 -20.74 -23.93 -10.97
N GLY A 334 -21.12 -24.69 -9.95
CA GLY A 334 -22.15 -25.74 -10.03
C GLY A 334 -21.73 -27.05 -10.69
N LEU A 335 -20.45 -27.23 -11.06
CA LEU A 335 -19.96 -28.50 -11.63
C LEU A 335 -19.85 -29.63 -10.59
N THR A 336 -19.61 -29.26 -9.34
CA THR A 336 -19.55 -30.13 -8.15
C THR A 336 -19.90 -29.28 -6.93
N PRO A 337 -20.34 -29.86 -5.80
CA PRO A 337 -20.61 -29.10 -4.59
C PRO A 337 -19.44 -28.20 -4.18
N SER A 338 -19.76 -26.94 -3.89
CA SER A 338 -18.82 -25.98 -3.32
C SER A 338 -18.34 -26.46 -1.95
N VAL A 339 -17.13 -26.06 -1.55
CA VAL A 339 -16.51 -26.49 -0.29
C VAL A 339 -16.30 -25.28 0.60
N PHE A 340 -16.56 -25.46 1.89
CA PHE A 340 -16.24 -24.48 2.93
C PHE A 340 -15.32 -25.13 3.96
N THR A 341 -14.24 -24.43 4.32
CA THR A 341 -13.31 -24.84 5.37
C THR A 341 -13.12 -23.69 6.35
N LEU A 342 -13.19 -23.99 7.64
CA LEU A 342 -12.88 -23.07 8.73
C LEU A 342 -11.84 -23.71 9.64
N THR A 343 -10.77 -22.99 9.94
CA THR A 343 -9.73 -23.40 10.88
C THR A 343 -9.55 -22.31 11.93
N LEU A 344 -9.70 -22.68 13.20
CA LEU A 344 -9.57 -21.78 14.35
C LEU A 344 -8.24 -22.02 15.08
N THR A 345 -7.70 -20.97 15.70
CA THR A 345 -6.41 -21.05 16.40
C THR A 345 -6.43 -21.91 17.66
N ASP A 346 -7.62 -22.23 18.19
CA ASP A 346 -7.79 -23.15 19.32
C ASP A 346 -7.74 -24.63 18.89
N GLY A 347 -7.59 -24.89 17.60
CA GLY A 347 -7.47 -26.22 17.02
C GLY A 347 -8.78 -26.78 16.46
N ARG A 348 -9.91 -26.08 16.58
CA ARG A 348 -11.16 -26.51 15.92
C ARG A 348 -11.03 -26.31 14.41
N THR A 349 -11.42 -27.33 13.66
CA THR A 349 -11.45 -27.27 12.20
C THR A 349 -12.73 -27.91 11.68
N PHE A 350 -13.26 -27.34 10.61
CA PHE A 350 -14.41 -27.83 9.88
C PHE A 350 -14.08 -27.78 8.39
N THR A 351 -14.42 -28.84 7.66
CA THR A 351 -14.42 -28.87 6.19
C THR A 351 -15.64 -29.63 5.73
N GLY A 352 -16.51 -28.98 4.97
CA GLY A 352 -17.73 -29.59 4.47
C GLY A 352 -18.06 -29.21 3.03
N ALA A 353 -18.81 -30.08 2.36
CA ALA A 353 -19.34 -29.85 1.03
C ALA A 353 -20.78 -29.33 1.12
N LEU A 354 -21.13 -28.37 0.27
CA LEU A 354 -22.46 -27.75 0.23
C LEU A 354 -23.52 -28.78 -0.16
N VAL A 355 -24.54 -28.94 0.69
CA VAL A 355 -25.66 -29.85 0.45
C VAL A 355 -26.94 -29.08 0.12
N ASN A 356 -27.11 -27.90 0.71
CA ASN A 356 -28.27 -27.04 0.50
C ASN A 356 -27.89 -25.56 0.71
N GLY A 357 -28.52 -24.64 0.00
CA GLY A 357 -28.18 -23.21 0.05
C GLY A 357 -27.27 -22.77 -1.11
N ILE A 358 -26.49 -21.71 -0.89
CA ILE A 358 -25.62 -21.08 -1.90
C ILE A 358 -24.21 -20.88 -1.34
N LEU A 359 -23.22 -21.05 -2.20
CA LEU A 359 -21.87 -20.50 -2.08
C LEU A 359 -21.45 -20.08 -3.49
N SER A 360 -21.37 -18.77 -3.72
CA SER A 360 -21.00 -18.16 -4.99
C SER A 360 -19.77 -17.27 -4.79
N ILE A 361 -18.79 -17.39 -5.69
CA ILE A 361 -17.63 -16.52 -5.73
C ILE A 361 -17.45 -16.01 -7.17
N GLU A 362 -17.58 -14.70 -7.32
CA GLU A 362 -17.59 -13.98 -8.60
C GLU A 362 -16.44 -12.98 -8.72
#